data_AF-A0A939HWT7-F1
#
_entry.id   AF-A0A939HWT7-F1
#
_cell.length_a   1.000
_cell.length_b   1.000
_cell.length_c   1.000
_cell.angle_alpha   90.00
_cell.angle_beta   90.00
_cell.angle_gamma   90.00
#
_symmetry.space_group_name_H-M   'P 1'
#
loop_
_entity.id
_entity.type
_entity.pdbx_description
1 polymer ?
#
loop_
_entity_poly.entity_id
_entity_poly.type
_entity_poly.pdbx_seq_one_letter_code
_entity_poly.pdbx_strand_id
1 'polypeptide(L)'
;MYFIDASGRSRRWEVLIGAQNDDTIVGGGGAARLNGGAGSDVIAIGSLDFRRAVGGSGNGDILRLDSSFNLDLTANRSGKIGNSRFSGIEVIDLNGLGNSLTLSARDLQHLSDSTNTVKVLGSNSNAVNADFSDLGFTRSSNSPVVGFTTYNNGIIMLVVNNNVTQNILL
;
A
#
# COMPACT_ATOMS: atom_id res chain seq x y z
N MET A 1 6.45 -0.89 -19.33
CA MET A 1 7.30 -0.25 -18.32
C MET A 1 7.84 1.07 -18.83
N TYR A 2 7.10 2.16 -18.59
CA TYR A 2 7.64 3.51 -18.67
C TYR A 2 8.03 4.00 -17.27
N PHE A 3 9.05 4.85 -17.21
CA PHE A 3 9.53 5.44 -15.97
C PHE A 3 9.16 6.92 -15.94
N ILE A 4 8.42 7.33 -14.90
CA ILE A 4 7.97 8.70 -14.70
C ILE A 4 8.59 9.21 -13.39
N ASP A 5 9.47 10.21 -13.50
CA ASP A 5 10.26 10.73 -12.37
C ASP A 5 10.07 12.23 -12.17
N ALA A 6 9.62 12.58 -10.96
CA ALA A 6 9.46 13.96 -10.48
C ALA A 6 10.53 14.39 -9.46
N SER A 7 11.50 13.54 -9.14
CA SER A 7 12.51 13.78 -8.09
C SER A 7 13.38 15.04 -8.31
N GLY A 8 13.35 15.62 -9.53
CA GLY A 8 14.12 16.80 -9.90
C GLY A 8 13.38 18.16 -9.95
N ARG A 9 12.07 18.29 -9.64
CA ARG A 9 11.35 19.57 -9.82
C ARG A 9 10.47 19.99 -8.62
N SER A 10 10.42 21.31 -8.46
CA SER A 10 10.10 22.07 -7.24
C SER A 10 8.63 21.99 -6.77
N ARG A 11 8.43 21.67 -5.47
CA ARG A 11 7.36 22.05 -4.48
C ARG A 11 5.92 22.41 -4.92
N ARG A 12 5.53 22.28 -6.18
CA ARG A 12 4.19 22.55 -6.71
C ARG A 12 3.37 21.27 -6.81
N TRP A 13 2.05 21.42 -6.97
CA TRP A 13 1.13 20.32 -7.21
C TRP A 13 1.44 19.65 -8.56
N GLU A 14 2.30 18.64 -8.52
CA GLU A 14 2.56 17.79 -9.67
C GLU A 14 1.49 16.71 -9.77
N VAL A 15 1.01 16.45 -10.98
CA VAL A 15 0.11 15.34 -11.27
C VAL A 15 0.89 14.41 -12.19
N LEU A 16 1.24 13.25 -11.67
CA LEU A 16 1.95 12.19 -12.37
C LEU A 16 0.93 11.11 -12.72
N ILE A 17 0.76 10.84 -14.00
CA ILE A 17 -0.23 9.88 -14.51
C ILE A 17 0.49 8.94 -15.47
N GLY A 18 0.42 7.63 -15.22
CA GLY A 18 0.85 6.62 -16.17
C GLY A 18 -0.18 6.39 -17.29
N ALA A 19 0.20 5.56 -18.25
CA ALA A 19 -0.54 5.28 -19.47
C ALA A 19 -1.34 3.97 -19.33
N GLN A 20 -1.49 3.22 -20.43
CA GLN A 20 -2.24 1.96 -20.48
C GLN A 20 -1.41 0.70 -20.15
N ASN A 21 -0.13 0.86 -19.85
CA ASN A 21 0.79 -0.25 -19.59
C ASN A 21 1.35 -0.13 -18.18
N ASP A 22 1.93 -1.22 -17.68
CA ASP A 22 2.69 -1.21 -16.42
C ASP A 22 3.72 -0.08 -16.39
N ASP A 23 3.59 0.81 -15.42
CA ASP A 23 4.42 2.00 -15.25
C ASP A 23 5.10 2.03 -13.88
N THR A 24 6.17 2.80 -13.78
CA THR A 24 6.80 3.11 -12.50
C THR A 24 6.84 4.61 -12.31
N ILE A 25 6.16 5.06 -11.27
CA ILE A 25 6.02 6.45 -10.89
C ILE A 25 6.81 6.67 -9.61
N VAL A 26 7.80 7.56 -9.66
CA VAL A 26 8.59 7.95 -8.49
C VAL A 26 8.13 9.31 -7.98
N GLY A 27 7.47 9.28 -6.83
CA GLY A 27 7.02 10.47 -6.11
C GLY A 27 8.14 11.04 -5.23
N GLY A 28 8.71 12.19 -5.66
CA GLY A 28 9.81 12.89 -4.96
C GLY A 28 9.44 13.69 -3.71
N GLY A 29 8.19 13.59 -3.22
CA GLY A 29 7.66 14.39 -2.11
C GLY A 29 6.91 15.66 -2.56
N GLY A 30 6.49 16.49 -1.59
CA GLY A 30 5.60 17.63 -1.86
C GLY A 30 4.20 17.20 -2.30
N ALA A 31 3.29 18.15 -2.52
CA ALA A 31 1.85 17.93 -2.65
C ALA A 31 1.37 17.22 -3.95
N ALA A 32 2.12 16.25 -4.46
CA ALA A 32 1.89 15.54 -5.71
C ALA A 32 0.67 14.60 -5.67
N ARG A 33 0.03 14.42 -6.82
CA ARG A 33 -0.98 13.38 -7.08
C ARG A 33 -0.37 12.34 -8.01
N LEU A 34 -0.33 11.09 -7.58
CA LEU A 34 0.26 9.97 -8.30
C LEU A 34 -0.87 9.06 -8.78
N ASN A 35 -0.89 8.71 -10.05
CA ASN A 35 -1.89 7.82 -10.65
C ASN A 35 -1.20 6.85 -11.61
N GLY A 36 -1.24 5.54 -11.35
CA GLY A 36 -0.62 4.53 -12.21
C GLY A 36 -1.24 4.45 -13.60
N GLY A 37 -2.55 4.66 -13.73
CA GLY A 37 -3.22 4.62 -15.03
C GLY A 37 -3.88 3.26 -15.23
N ALA A 38 -3.59 2.59 -16.34
CA ALA A 38 -4.01 1.19 -16.52
C ALA A 38 -2.80 0.27 -16.64
N GLY A 39 -2.90 -0.94 -16.11
CA GLY A 39 -1.77 -1.88 -16.04
C GLY A 39 -1.54 -2.35 -14.61
N SER A 40 -0.37 -2.94 -14.36
CA SER A 40 0.13 -3.22 -13.02
C SER A 40 1.25 -2.24 -12.70
N ASP A 41 0.96 -1.23 -11.89
CA ASP A 41 1.83 -0.07 -11.72
C ASP A 41 2.63 -0.11 -10.42
N VAL A 42 3.77 0.58 -10.40
CA VAL A 42 4.58 0.80 -9.19
C VAL A 42 4.60 2.28 -8.86
N ILE A 43 4.00 2.64 -7.73
CA ILE A 43 4.06 3.98 -7.16
C ILE A 43 5.07 3.96 -6.02
N ALA A 44 6.30 4.39 -6.33
CA ALA A 44 7.38 4.49 -5.37
C ALA A 44 7.38 5.86 -4.69
N ILE A 45 7.32 5.89 -3.35
CA ILE A 45 7.31 7.13 -2.58
C ILE A 45 8.54 7.26 -1.68
N GLY A 46 9.24 8.39 -1.79
CA GLY A 46 10.35 8.77 -0.92
C GLY A 46 9.96 9.70 0.24
N SER A 47 8.71 10.18 0.25
CA SER A 47 8.13 10.99 1.33
C SER A 47 6.62 10.75 1.46
N LEU A 48 6.09 10.94 2.67
CA LEU A 48 4.66 10.92 2.95
C LEU A 48 3.94 12.24 2.57
N ASP A 49 4.67 13.26 2.14
CA ASP A 49 4.13 14.61 1.86
C ASP A 49 3.34 14.75 0.55
N PHE A 50 2.94 13.64 -0.11
CA PHE A 50 2.07 13.66 -1.29
C PHE A 50 0.62 14.07 -0.96
N ARG A 51 -0.26 14.17 -1.96
CA ARG A 51 -1.70 14.40 -1.77
C ARG A 51 -2.54 13.16 -1.96
N ARG A 52 -2.22 12.37 -2.99
CA ARG A 52 -2.96 11.14 -3.33
C ARG A 52 -2.07 10.20 -4.13
N ALA A 53 -2.24 8.90 -3.92
CA ALA A 53 -1.69 7.83 -4.74
C ALA A 53 -2.86 6.93 -5.18
N VAL A 54 -2.93 6.61 -6.47
CA VAL A 54 -3.99 5.78 -7.06
C VAL A 54 -3.30 4.79 -7.98
N GLY A 55 -3.51 3.49 -7.82
CA GLY A 55 -2.96 2.52 -8.79
C GLY A 55 -3.63 2.71 -10.13
N GLY A 56 -4.96 2.58 -10.15
CA GLY A 56 -5.77 2.91 -11.32
C GLY A 56 -6.61 1.73 -11.72
N SER A 57 -6.73 1.45 -13.02
CA SER A 57 -7.45 0.28 -13.52
C SER A 57 -6.48 -0.85 -13.83
N GLY A 58 -6.64 -1.98 -13.15
CA GLY A 58 -5.71 -3.08 -13.29
C GLY A 58 -5.75 -3.93 -12.04
N ASN A 59 -4.79 -4.84 -11.91
CA ASN A 59 -4.61 -5.59 -10.67
C ASN A 59 -3.12 -5.65 -10.39
N GLY A 60 -2.76 -5.56 -9.11
CA GLY A 60 -1.37 -5.74 -8.69
C GLY A 60 -0.60 -4.43 -8.62
N ASP A 61 -1.31 -3.31 -8.49
CA ASP A 61 -0.70 -2.00 -8.28
C ASP A 61 0.03 -1.98 -6.93
N ILE A 62 1.28 -1.51 -6.97
CA ILE A 62 2.22 -1.56 -5.87
C ILE A 62 2.48 -0.15 -5.33
N LEU A 63 2.16 0.08 -4.06
CA LEU A 63 2.72 1.19 -3.30
C LEU A 63 4.04 0.75 -2.67
N ARG A 64 5.17 1.31 -3.11
CA ARG A 64 6.51 1.00 -2.58
C ARG A 64 7.08 2.13 -1.73
N LEU A 65 7.58 1.78 -0.55
CA LEU A 65 8.13 2.71 0.43
C LEU A 65 9.66 2.84 0.29
N ASP A 66 10.16 3.83 -0.44
CA ASP A 66 11.59 4.00 -0.74
C ASP A 66 12.35 4.83 0.33
N SER A 67 11.74 5.02 1.50
CA SER A 67 12.39 5.58 2.69
C SER A 67 11.87 4.86 3.96
N SER A 68 12.30 5.32 5.13
CA SER A 68 11.84 4.81 6.42
C SER A 68 10.62 5.59 6.92
N PHE A 69 9.52 4.89 7.13
CA PHE A 69 8.19 5.41 7.43
C PHE A 69 7.49 4.58 8.50
N ASN A 70 6.59 5.25 9.21
CA ASN A 70 5.47 4.64 9.88
C ASN A 70 4.19 5.07 9.15
N LEU A 71 3.69 4.20 8.28
CA LEU A 71 2.48 4.44 7.50
C LEU A 71 1.26 3.98 8.28
N ASP A 72 0.52 4.92 8.86
CA ASP A 72 -0.71 4.66 9.61
C ASP A 72 -1.93 5.08 8.79
N LEU A 73 -2.56 4.11 8.13
CA LEU A 73 -3.74 4.31 7.29
C LEU A 73 -5.01 4.55 8.09
N THR A 74 -5.02 4.20 9.38
CA THR A 74 -6.17 4.40 10.27
C THR A 74 -6.35 5.87 10.65
N ALA A 75 -5.33 6.70 10.39
CA ALA A 75 -5.30 8.09 10.80
C ALA A 75 -6.20 9.00 9.94
N ASN A 76 -7.40 9.33 10.44
CA ASN A 76 -8.38 10.16 9.72
C ASN A 76 -8.24 11.69 9.97
N ARG A 77 -7.06 12.22 10.32
CA ARG A 77 -6.88 13.65 10.67
C ARG A 77 -5.93 14.40 9.75
N SER A 78 -6.25 15.67 9.50
CA SER A 78 -5.42 16.64 8.79
C SER A 78 -3.98 16.62 9.32
N GLY A 79 -3.03 16.27 8.46
CA GLY A 79 -1.61 16.15 8.80
C GLY A 79 -1.08 14.72 8.99
N LYS A 80 -1.95 13.70 9.05
CA LYS A 80 -1.56 12.29 8.98
C LYS A 80 -2.04 11.64 7.67
N ILE A 81 -1.40 10.53 7.29
CA ILE A 81 -1.62 9.82 6.03
C ILE A 81 -2.75 8.80 6.17
N GLY A 82 -4.00 9.27 6.18
CA GLY A 82 -5.16 8.38 6.24
C GLY A 82 -5.46 7.66 4.92
N ASN A 83 -6.25 6.59 5.01
CA ASN A 83 -6.69 5.76 3.89
C ASN A 83 -7.26 6.54 2.69
N SER A 84 -7.96 7.66 2.89
CA SER A 84 -8.55 8.51 1.84
C SER A 84 -7.57 9.02 0.78
N ARG A 85 -6.27 8.89 1.02
CA ARG A 85 -5.21 9.25 0.09
C ARG A 85 -4.82 8.13 -0.88
N PHE A 86 -5.38 6.93 -0.72
CA PHE A 86 -5.07 5.74 -1.50
C PHE A 86 -6.34 5.11 -2.07
N SER A 87 -6.25 4.52 -3.25
CA SER A 87 -7.32 3.72 -3.87
C SER A 87 -6.73 2.89 -5.00
N GLY A 88 -7.30 1.72 -5.27
CA GLY A 88 -6.79 0.78 -6.28
C GLY A 88 -5.33 0.37 -6.05
N ILE A 89 -4.96 0.00 -4.83
CA ILE A 89 -3.65 -0.53 -4.46
C ILE A 89 -3.84 -1.94 -3.91
N GLU A 90 -3.34 -2.95 -4.62
CA GLU A 90 -3.42 -4.36 -4.21
C GLU A 90 -2.18 -4.81 -3.44
N VAL A 91 -1.05 -4.11 -3.58
CA VAL A 91 0.21 -4.49 -2.96
C VAL A 91 0.84 -3.30 -2.24
N ILE A 92 1.23 -3.50 -0.99
CA ILE A 92 2.08 -2.56 -0.25
C ILE A 92 3.45 -3.22 -0.05
N ASP A 93 4.48 -2.61 -0.60
CA ASP A 93 5.87 -3.04 -0.45
C ASP A 93 6.61 -2.14 0.57
N LEU A 94 6.90 -2.71 1.74
CA LEU A 94 7.58 -2.06 2.85
C LEU A 94 9.11 -1.96 2.67
N ASN A 95 9.65 -2.46 1.55
CA ASN A 95 11.02 -2.26 1.09
C ASN A 95 12.17 -2.55 2.09
N GLY A 96 11.99 -3.35 3.14
CA GLY A 96 13.09 -3.76 4.04
C GLY A 96 13.84 -2.64 4.80
N LEU A 97 13.39 -1.38 4.71
CA LEU A 97 14.01 -0.19 5.34
C LEU A 97 13.50 0.07 6.78
N GLY A 98 12.98 -0.95 7.47
CA GLY A 98 12.44 -0.77 8.82
C GLY A 98 11.03 -0.17 8.88
N ASN A 99 10.33 -0.12 7.74
CA ASN A 99 8.99 0.43 7.64
C ASN A 99 7.95 -0.32 8.49
N SER A 100 7.01 0.43 9.07
CA SER A 100 5.81 -0.12 9.70
C SER A 100 4.53 0.33 8.98
N LEU A 101 3.55 -0.56 8.93
CA LEU A 101 2.22 -0.34 8.36
C LEU A 101 1.16 -0.61 9.43
N THR A 102 0.29 0.37 9.68
CA THR A 102 -0.88 0.22 10.55
C THR A 102 -2.14 0.37 9.71
N LEU A 103 -3.05 -0.62 9.80
CA LEU A 103 -4.28 -0.66 9.00
C LEU A 103 -5.45 -1.30 9.76
N SER A 104 -6.65 -1.02 9.27
CA SER A 104 -7.92 -1.60 9.71
C SER A 104 -8.59 -2.39 8.58
N ALA A 105 -9.63 -3.17 8.90
CA ALA A 105 -10.39 -3.88 7.88
C ALA A 105 -11.04 -2.93 6.85
N ARG A 106 -11.43 -1.72 7.28
CA ARG A 106 -11.94 -0.69 6.38
C ARG A 106 -10.87 -0.21 5.39
N ASP A 107 -9.63 -0.10 5.82
CA ASP A 107 -8.53 0.33 4.96
C ASP A 107 -8.27 -0.70 3.86
N LEU A 108 -8.37 -1.99 4.16
CA LEU A 108 -8.24 -3.05 3.15
C LEU A 108 -9.31 -2.96 2.06
N GLN A 109 -10.56 -2.69 2.44
CA GLN A 109 -11.66 -2.47 1.48
C GLN A 109 -11.48 -1.19 0.66
N HIS A 110 -10.87 -0.15 1.25
CA HIS A 110 -10.66 1.12 0.56
C HIS A 110 -9.42 1.11 -0.33
N LEU A 111 -8.43 0.27 -0.01
CA LEU A 111 -7.21 0.14 -0.78
C LEU A 111 -7.45 -0.62 -2.07
N SER A 112 -8.04 -1.83 -2.02
CA SER A 112 -8.31 -2.60 -3.24
C SER A 112 -9.77 -2.47 -3.66
N ASP A 113 -9.99 -1.60 -4.64
CA ASP A 113 -11.32 -1.26 -5.17
C ASP A 113 -11.96 -2.42 -5.97
N SER A 114 -11.21 -3.51 -6.24
CA SER A 114 -11.64 -4.62 -7.11
C SER A 114 -11.59 -6.01 -6.45
N THR A 115 -10.67 -6.27 -5.51
CA THR A 115 -10.43 -7.64 -4.98
C THR A 115 -10.64 -7.81 -3.49
N ASN A 116 -10.84 -6.71 -2.73
CA ASN A 116 -10.81 -6.71 -1.25
C ASN A 116 -9.58 -7.41 -0.66
N THR A 117 -8.50 -7.50 -1.44
CA THR A 117 -7.28 -8.20 -1.09
C THR A 117 -6.12 -7.23 -1.11
N VAL A 118 -5.38 -7.16 -0.02
CA VAL A 118 -4.12 -6.43 0.03
C VAL A 118 -3.00 -7.40 0.40
N LYS A 119 -1.96 -7.41 -0.41
CA LYS A 119 -0.73 -8.15 -0.16
C LYS A 119 0.33 -7.21 0.40
N VAL A 120 1.02 -7.64 1.46
CA VAL A 120 2.12 -6.88 2.06
C VAL A 120 3.44 -7.62 1.85
N LEU A 121 4.37 -6.95 1.18
CA LEU A 121 5.75 -7.38 0.99
C LEU A 121 6.67 -6.68 2.00
N GLY A 122 7.78 -7.33 2.35
CA GLY A 122 8.77 -6.77 3.26
C GLY A 122 9.73 -7.84 3.78
N SER A 123 10.58 -7.45 4.72
CA SER A 123 11.55 -8.29 5.42
C SER A 123 11.36 -8.26 6.94
N ASN A 124 12.27 -8.88 7.67
CA ASN A 124 12.26 -8.96 9.14
C ASN A 124 12.52 -7.63 9.86
N SER A 125 12.94 -6.59 9.15
CA SER A 125 13.00 -5.24 9.70
C SER A 125 11.63 -4.56 9.72
N ASN A 126 10.63 -5.08 9.00
CA ASN A 126 9.32 -4.46 8.84
C ASN A 126 8.29 -4.99 9.84
N ALA A 127 7.23 -4.19 10.04
CA ALA A 127 6.08 -4.58 10.86
C ALA A 127 4.74 -4.23 10.21
N VAL A 128 3.74 -5.09 10.41
CA VAL A 128 2.33 -4.82 10.13
C VAL A 128 1.55 -4.91 11.43
N ASN A 129 0.75 -3.89 11.71
CA ASN A 129 -0.14 -3.82 12.87
C ASN A 129 -1.58 -3.71 12.40
N ALA A 130 -2.45 -4.56 12.94
CA ALA A 130 -3.89 -4.47 12.70
C ALA A 130 -4.66 -5.04 13.88
N ASP A 131 -5.85 -4.48 14.11
CA ASP A 131 -6.83 -5.03 15.03
C ASP A 131 -8.07 -5.45 14.25
N PHE A 132 -8.31 -6.75 14.20
CA PHE A 132 -9.47 -7.36 13.57
C PHE A 132 -10.38 -8.08 14.58
N SER A 133 -10.23 -7.77 15.88
CA SER A 133 -11.09 -8.29 16.94
C SER A 133 -12.55 -8.09 16.59
N ASP A 134 -13.37 -9.11 16.84
CA ASP A 134 -14.82 -9.09 16.60
C ASP A 134 -15.24 -8.90 15.12
N LEU A 135 -14.31 -8.95 14.16
CA LEU A 135 -14.60 -8.82 12.72
C LEU A 135 -14.63 -10.14 11.96
N GLY A 136 -14.56 -11.27 12.69
CA GLY A 136 -14.61 -12.63 12.12
C GLY A 136 -13.38 -13.00 11.28
N PHE A 137 -12.27 -12.26 11.42
CA PHE A 137 -11.03 -12.63 10.76
C PHE A 137 -10.45 -13.89 11.37
N THR A 138 -9.92 -14.73 10.52
CA THR A 138 -9.18 -15.93 10.91
C THR A 138 -7.84 -15.95 10.20
N ARG A 139 -6.82 -16.47 10.87
CA ARG A 139 -5.55 -16.79 10.24
C ARG A 139 -5.68 -18.14 9.52
N SER A 140 -5.49 -18.15 8.22
CA SER A 140 -5.55 -19.39 7.42
C SER A 140 -4.40 -20.33 7.80
N SER A 141 -4.72 -21.59 8.09
CA SER A 141 -3.74 -22.66 8.32
C SER A 141 -2.95 -23.00 7.05
N ASN A 142 -3.57 -22.81 5.88
CA ASN A 142 -2.95 -22.97 4.56
C ASN A 142 -3.11 -21.66 3.77
N SER A 143 -2.08 -20.83 3.77
CA SER A 143 -2.07 -19.64 2.92
C SER A 143 -2.01 -20.06 1.43
N PRO A 144 -2.80 -19.45 0.54
CA PRO A 144 -2.78 -19.76 -0.90
C PRO A 144 -1.46 -19.39 -1.57
N VAL A 145 -0.63 -18.57 -0.92
CA VAL A 145 0.68 -18.15 -1.44
C VAL A 145 1.78 -18.64 -0.49
N VAL A 146 2.70 -19.45 -1.00
CA VAL A 146 3.87 -19.95 -0.27
C VAL A 146 4.72 -18.77 0.22
N GLY A 147 5.12 -18.81 1.49
CA GLY A 147 5.90 -17.73 2.12
C GLY A 147 5.06 -16.58 2.68
N PHE A 148 3.73 -16.69 2.67
CA PHE A 148 2.82 -15.69 3.22
C PHE A 148 1.89 -16.28 4.27
N THR A 149 1.43 -15.43 5.19
CA THR A 149 0.34 -15.69 6.11
C THR A 149 -0.88 -14.93 5.63
N THR A 150 -2.04 -15.58 5.64
CA THR A 150 -3.30 -14.98 5.19
C THR A 150 -4.25 -14.79 6.37
N TYR A 151 -4.84 -13.61 6.48
CA TYR A 151 -5.94 -13.27 7.41
C TYR A 151 -7.17 -12.93 6.59
N ASN A 152 -8.30 -13.58 6.84
CA ASN A 152 -9.52 -13.36 6.08
C ASN A 152 -10.78 -13.58 6.92
N ASN A 153 -11.87 -12.91 6.55
CA ASN A 153 -13.21 -13.11 7.12
C ASN A 153 -14.24 -13.57 6.08
N GLY A 154 -13.76 -14.17 4.97
CA GLY A 154 -14.58 -14.58 3.83
C GLY A 154 -14.96 -13.47 2.84
N ILE A 155 -14.71 -12.19 3.19
CA ILE A 155 -15.00 -11.03 2.33
C ILE A 155 -13.72 -10.25 2.01
N ILE A 156 -12.91 -10.00 3.05
CA ILE A 156 -11.67 -9.23 2.98
C ILE A 156 -10.51 -10.17 3.23
N MET A 157 -9.39 -9.93 2.55
CA MET A 157 -8.17 -10.72 2.71
C MET A 157 -6.93 -9.83 2.87
N LEU A 158 -6.16 -10.07 3.92
CA LEU A 158 -4.82 -9.52 4.11
C LEU A 158 -3.80 -10.66 3.95
N VAL A 159 -2.83 -10.51 3.05
CA VAL A 159 -1.80 -11.51 2.78
C VAL A 159 -0.42 -10.91 3.10
N VAL A 160 0.21 -11.34 4.19
CA VAL A 160 1.47 -10.74 4.69
C VAL A 160 2.63 -11.70 4.52
N ASN A 161 3.76 -11.21 3.98
CA ASN A 161 4.99 -12.00 3.88
C ASN A 161 5.42 -12.51 5.27
N ASN A 162 5.77 -13.80 5.37
CA ASN A 162 6.15 -14.45 6.63
C ASN A 162 7.40 -13.84 7.28
N ASN A 163 8.24 -13.14 6.52
CA ASN A 163 9.40 -12.47 7.07
C ASN A 163 9.05 -11.15 7.76
N VAL A 164 7.87 -10.58 7.58
CA VAL A 164 7.45 -9.33 8.23
C VAL A 164 6.92 -9.63 9.63
N THR A 165 7.25 -8.78 10.61
CA THR A 165 6.65 -8.89 11.96
C THR A 165 5.17 -8.59 11.90
N GLN A 166 4.32 -9.49 12.39
CA GLN A 166 2.86 -9.39 12.26
C GLN A 166 2.20 -9.26 13.64
N ASN A 167 1.79 -8.05 13.99
CA ASN A 167 1.06 -7.75 15.22
C ASN A 167 -0.44 -7.66 14.89
N ILE A 168 -1.06 -8.81 14.64
CA ILE A 168 -2.46 -8.90 14.21
C ILE A 168 -3.30 -9.46 15.35
N LEU A 169 -4.23 -8.66 15.85
CA LEU A 169 -5.25 -9.12 16.80
C LEU A 169 -6.46 -9.64 16.01
N LEU A 170 -7.02 -10.78 16.43
CA LEU A 170 -8.13 -11.49 15.79
C LEU A 170 -9.28 -11.69 16.78
#